data_AF-M1EQE7-F1
#
_entry.id   AF-M1EQE7-F1
#
_cell.length_a   1.000
_cell.length_b   1.000
_cell.length_c   1.000
_cell.angle_alpha   90.00
_cell.angle_beta   90.00
_cell.angle_gamma   90.00
#
_symmetry.space_group_name_H-M   'P 1'
#
loop_
_entity.id
_entity.type
_entity.pdbx_description
1 polymer ?
#
loop_
_entity_poly.entity_id
_entity_poly.type
_entity_poly.pdbx_seq_one_letter_code
_entity_poly.pdbx_strand_id
1 'polypeptide(L)'
;VLTDIESKQRFGFCRLTSGGKICLCILSYLPWFEVYYKLLNTLADYLAKELENDLNETLKSLYSHPVPKANTPVSLSVHSYFIAPDVTGLPTIPE
;
A
#
# COMPACT_ATOMS: atom_id res chain seq x y z
N VAL A 1 -7.59 -10.40 -6.75
CA VAL A 1 -7.25 -9.72 -8.03
C VAL A 1 -8.54 -9.48 -8.78
N LEU A 2 -8.67 -8.31 -9.41
CA LEU A 2 -9.77 -7.98 -10.33
C LEU A 2 -9.18 -7.81 -11.73
N THR A 3 -9.82 -8.37 -12.74
CA THR A 3 -9.37 -8.26 -14.13
C THR A 3 -10.21 -7.23 -14.86
N ASP A 4 -9.58 -6.26 -15.50
CA ASP A 4 -10.29 -5.25 -16.29
C ASP A 4 -10.59 -5.71 -17.72
N ILE A 5 -11.24 -4.84 -18.50
CA ILE A 5 -11.65 -5.14 -19.88
C ILE A 5 -10.46 -5.35 -20.84
N GLU A 6 -9.28 -4.82 -20.51
CA GLU A 6 -8.04 -5.03 -21.28
C GLU A 6 -7.29 -6.28 -20.82
N SER A 7 -7.90 -7.12 -19.97
CA SER A 7 -7.26 -8.28 -19.33
C SER A 7 -6.09 -7.92 -18.42
N LYS A 8 -5.97 -6.66 -17.97
CA LYS A 8 -4.96 -6.24 -16.99
C LYS A 8 -5.44 -6.52 -15.58
N GLN A 9 -4.49 -6.79 -14.70
CA GLN A 9 -4.75 -7.14 -13.30
C GLN A 9 -4.73 -5.89 -12.41
N ARG A 10 -5.77 -5.73 -11.60
CA ARG A 10 -5.79 -4.87 -10.41
C ARG A 10 -5.67 -5.73 -9.16
N PHE A 11 -4.73 -5.39 -8.31
CA PHE A 11 -4.46 -6.07 -7.06
C PHE A 11 -5.25 -5.39 -5.94
N GLY A 12 -6.07 -6.19 -5.24
CA GLY A 12 -6.74 -5.78 -4.01
C GLY A 12 -5.94 -6.28 -2.83
N PHE A 13 -5.20 -5.39 -2.19
CA PHE A 13 -4.42 -5.69 -0.99
C PHE A 13 -5.33 -5.50 0.22
N CYS A 14 -5.47 -6.56 1.02
CA CYS A 14 -6.45 -6.60 2.11
C CYS A 14 -5.77 -6.81 3.45
N ARG A 15 -6.20 -6.07 4.47
CA ARG A 15 -5.92 -6.34 5.87
C ARG A 15 -7.23 -6.54 6.62
N LEU A 16 -7.48 -7.77 7.03
CA LEU A 16 -8.60 -8.12 7.88
C LEU A 16 -8.25 -7.82 9.35
N THR A 17 -9.12 -7.11 10.06
CA THR A 17 -8.91 -6.81 11.49
C THR A 17 -9.14 -8.06 12.35
N SER A 18 -8.57 -8.06 13.56
CA SER A 18 -8.80 -9.13 14.54
C SER A 18 -10.30 -9.27 14.80
N GLY A 19 -10.83 -10.48 14.61
CA GLY A 19 -12.26 -10.78 14.71
C GLY A 19 -13.03 -10.78 13.37
N GLY A 20 -12.39 -10.48 12.24
CA GLY A 20 -12.94 -10.74 10.90
C GLY A 20 -14.12 -9.86 10.49
N LYS A 21 -14.39 -8.77 11.21
CA LYS A 21 -15.57 -7.91 10.98
C LYS A 21 -15.30 -6.73 10.04
N ILE A 22 -14.06 -6.25 10.00
CA ILE A 22 -13.66 -5.07 9.23
C ILE A 22 -12.47 -5.46 8.35
N CYS A 23 -12.51 -5.04 7.09
CA CYS A 23 -11.43 -5.25 6.13
C CYS A 23 -11.01 -3.90 5.54
N LEU A 24 -9.72 -3.59 5.62
CA LEU A 24 -9.11 -2.46 4.93
C LEU A 24 -8.58 -2.95 3.59
N CYS A 25 -8.89 -2.23 2.51
CA CYS A 25 -8.52 -2.61 1.16
C CYS A 25 -7.87 -1.44 0.41
N ILE A 26 -6.72 -1.69 -0.21
CA ILE A 26 -6.13 -0.82 -1.23
C ILE A 26 -6.25 -1.53 -2.58
N LEU A 27 -6.82 -0.84 -3.57
CA LEU A 27 -6.90 -1.33 -4.94
C LEU A 27 -5.88 -0.61 -5.81
N SER A 28 -4.94 -1.33 -6.40
CA SER A 28 -3.87 -0.74 -7.23
C SER A 28 -3.53 -1.62 -8.43
N TYR A 29 -3.07 -0.99 -9.51
CA TYR A 29 -2.44 -1.69 -10.64
C TYR A 29 -0.98 -2.09 -10.35
N LEU A 30 -0.36 -1.48 -9.33
CA LEU A 30 1.02 -1.74 -8.98
C LEU A 30 1.12 -3.00 -8.11
N PRO A 31 1.96 -4.00 -8.48
CA PRO A 31 2.08 -5.26 -7.76
C PRO A 31 3.03 -5.13 -6.55
N TRP A 32 2.84 -4.12 -5.70
CA TRP A 32 3.75 -3.80 -4.58
C TRP A 32 3.28 -4.41 -3.26
N PHE A 33 3.29 -5.75 -3.20
CA PHE A 33 2.73 -6.54 -2.09
C PHE A 33 3.24 -6.08 -0.71
N GLU A 34 4.56 -6.10 -0.50
CA GLU A 34 5.15 -5.71 0.79
C GLU A 34 4.83 -4.27 1.19
N VAL A 35 4.92 -3.34 0.23
CA VAL A 35 4.66 -1.92 0.48
C VAL A 35 3.23 -1.73 0.93
N TYR A 36 2.26 -2.30 0.21
CA TYR A 36 0.85 -2.13 0.54
C TYR A 36 0.45 -2.90 1.82
N TYR A 37 1.06 -4.05 2.12
CA TYR A 37 0.82 -4.73 3.40
C TYR A 37 1.35 -3.93 4.59
N LYS A 38 2.57 -3.39 4.49
CA LYS A 38 3.14 -2.50 5.52
C LYS A 38 2.27 -1.25 5.69
N LEU A 39 1.85 -0.62 4.59
CA LEU A 39 0.97 0.54 4.62
C LEU A 39 -0.39 0.24 5.25
N LEU A 40 -1.04 -0.88 4.89
CA LEU A 40 -2.31 -1.28 5.48
C LEU A 40 -2.21 -1.50 6.99
N ASN A 41 -1.07 -2.01 7.48
CA ASN A 41 -0.81 -2.10 8.92
C ASN A 41 -0.74 -0.72 9.57
N THR A 42 0.02 0.21 8.98
CA THR A 42 0.09 1.60 9.47
C THR A 42 -1.27 2.29 9.47
N LEU A 43 -2.06 2.15 8.40
CA LEU A 43 -3.40 2.74 8.30
C LEU A 43 -4.35 2.17 9.34
N ALA A 44 -4.26 0.86 9.62
CA ALA A 44 -5.04 0.25 10.68
C ALA A 44 -4.67 0.77 12.07
N ASP A 45 -3.37 0.99 12.31
CA ASP A 45 -2.91 1.56 13.57
C ASP A 45 -3.36 3.01 13.74
N TYR A 46 -3.38 3.81 12.67
CA TYR A 46 -3.95 5.16 12.69
C TYR A 46 -5.45 5.15 13.00
N LEU A 47 -6.21 4.24 12.38
CA LEU A 47 -7.64 4.08 12.68
C LEU A 47 -7.86 3.66 14.14
N ALA A 48 -7.07 2.73 14.66
CA ALA A 48 -7.19 2.26 16.05
C ALA A 48 -6.82 3.34 17.08
N LYS A 49 -5.98 4.31 16.70
CA LYS A 49 -5.54 5.43 17.54
C LYS A 49 -6.32 6.73 17.28
N GLU A 50 -7.34 6.69 16.42
CA GLU A 50 -8.16 7.85 16.03
C GLU A 50 -7.32 9.01 15.42
N LEU A 51 -6.23 8.67 14.71
CA LEU A 51 -5.34 9.63 14.04
C LEU A 51 -5.81 9.97 12.62
N GLU A 52 -6.99 10.57 12.51
CA GLU A 52 -7.62 10.86 11.20
C GLU A 52 -6.80 11.80 10.31
N ASN A 53 -6.14 12.80 10.91
CA ASN A 53 -5.33 13.76 10.15
C ASN A 53 -4.14 13.08 9.48
N ASP A 54 -3.36 12.29 10.22
CA ASP A 54 -2.20 11.55 9.71
C ASP A 54 -2.61 10.53 8.64
N LEU A 55 -3.75 9.86 8.86
CA LEU A 55 -4.34 8.93 7.89
C LEU A 55 -4.68 9.65 6.57
N ASN A 56 -5.39 10.77 6.66
CA ASN A 56 -5.80 11.53 5.49
C ASN A 56 -4.59 12.14 4.76
N GLU A 57 -3.60 12.65 5.49
CA GLU A 57 -2.37 13.19 4.92
C GLU A 57 -1.58 12.10 4.17
N THR A 58 -1.39 10.94 4.81
CA THR A 58 -0.67 9.81 4.21
C THR A 58 -1.36 9.32 2.94
N LEU A 59 -2.69 9.16 2.97
CA LEU A 59 -3.46 8.72 1.80
C LEU A 59 -3.43 9.75 0.66
N LYS A 60 -3.57 11.05 0.99
CA LYS A 60 -3.48 12.14 -0.01
C LYS A 60 -2.09 12.21 -0.63
N SER A 61 -1.05 12.12 0.19
CA SER A 61 0.35 12.11 -0.24
C SER A 61 0.58 10.95 -1.20
N LEU A 62 0.18 9.72 -0.84
CA LEU A 62 0.31 8.54 -1.69
C LEU A 62 -0.47 8.66 -3.01
N TYR A 63 -1.71 9.14 -2.96
CA TYR A 63 -2.58 9.23 -4.14
C TYR A 63 -2.13 10.30 -5.13
N SER A 64 -1.63 11.43 -4.63
CA SER A 64 -1.16 12.55 -5.46
C SER A 64 0.28 12.37 -5.94
N HIS A 65 1.06 11.48 -5.31
CA HIS A 65 2.43 11.22 -5.71
C HIS A 65 2.47 10.58 -7.11
N PRO A 66 3.30 11.08 -8.04
CA PRO A 66 3.50 10.42 -9.33
C PRO A 66 4.10 9.03 -9.09
N VAL A 67 3.80 8.06 -9.96
CA VAL A 67 4.35 6.70 -9.81
C VAL A 67 5.88 6.77 -9.84
N PRO A 68 6.57 6.44 -8.74
CA PRO A 68 8.02 6.53 -8.62
C PRO A 68 8.71 5.49 -9.53
N LYS A 69 9.96 5.78 -9.88
CA LYS A 69 10.82 4.79 -10.56
C LYS A 69 11.26 3.71 -9.56
N ALA A 70 11.55 2.52 -10.05
CA ALA A 70 12.12 1.45 -9.24
C ALA A 70 13.37 1.93 -8.46
N ASN A 71 13.53 1.43 -7.25
CA ASN A 71 14.62 1.73 -6.32
C ASN A 71 14.70 3.20 -5.87
N THR A 72 13.63 3.98 -6.05
CA THR A 72 13.57 5.35 -5.54
C THR A 72 12.83 5.43 -4.19
N PRO A 73 13.35 6.21 -3.22
CA PRO A 73 12.67 6.39 -1.95
C PRO A 73 11.47 7.33 -2.11
N VAL A 74 10.36 6.97 -1.48
CA VAL A 74 9.14 7.78 -1.39
C VAL A 74 8.83 8.02 0.09
N SER A 75 8.68 9.29 0.46
CA SER A 75 8.23 9.69 1.79
C SER A 75 6.78 10.16 1.71
N LEU A 76 5.90 9.50 2.45
CA LEU A 76 4.47 9.83 2.53
C LEU A 76 4.15 10.74 3.71
N SER A 77 4.87 10.57 4.81
CA SER A 77 4.80 11.38 6.03
C SER A 77 6.11 11.26 6.81
N VAL A 78 6.26 11.99 7.93
CA VAL A 78 7.46 11.94 8.79
C VAL A 78 7.82 10.50 9.23
N HIS A 79 6.81 9.63 9.37
CA HIS A 79 6.97 8.28 9.90
C HIS A 79 6.70 7.18 8.86
N SER A 80 6.39 7.52 7.61
CA SER A 80 6.03 6.55 6.58
C SER A 80 6.81 6.80 5.30
N TYR A 81 7.76 5.93 5.00
CA TYR A 81 8.51 5.91 3.75
C TYR A 81 8.65 4.49 3.23
N PHE A 82 8.88 4.34 1.93
CA PHE A 82 9.20 3.07 1.30
C PHE A 82 10.15 3.27 0.12
N ILE A 83 10.79 2.19 -0.33
CA ILE A 83 11.54 2.17 -1.59
C ILE A 83 10.65 1.49 -2.62
N ALA A 84 10.41 2.16 -3.75
CA ALA A 84 9.61 1.58 -4.82
C ALA A 84 10.30 0.31 -5.34
N PRO A 85 9.64 -0.86 -5.33
CA PRO A 85 10.29 -2.12 -5.68
C PRO A 85 10.58 -2.19 -7.17
N ASP A 86 11.65 -2.89 -7.51
CA ASP A 86 11.92 -3.30 -8.87
C ASP A 86 11.15 -4.59 -9.19
N VAL A 87 10.10 -4.44 -10.00
CA VAL A 87 9.23 -5.56 -10.41
C VAL A 87 9.86 -6.46 -11.48
N THR A 88 11.06 -6.13 -11.96
CA THR A 88 11.81 -6.95 -12.93
C THR A 88 12.78 -7.93 -12.27
N GLY A 89 13.08 -7.71 -10.98
CA GLY A 89 13.90 -8.60 -10.19
C GLY A 89 13.23 -9.95 -9.93
N LEU A 90 14.04 -10.99 -9.71
CA LEU A 90 13.53 -12.27 -9.22
C LEU A 90 13.10 -12.11 -7.76
N PRO A 91 11.98 -12.73 -7.35
CA PRO A 91 11.66 -12.88 -5.93
C PRO A 91 12.72 -13.77 -5.25
N THR A 92 12.91 -13.51 -3.97
CA THR A 92 13.90 -14.03 -3.04
C THR A 92 13.18 -14.52 -1.78
N ILE A 93 13.88 -15.13 -0.82
CA ILE A 93 13.26 -15.65 0.42
C ILE A 93 14.22 -15.29 1.56
N PRO A 94 13.75 -14.79 2.72
CA PRO A 94 12.35 -14.72 3.17
C PRO A 94 11.54 -13.51 2.70
N GLU A 95 12.23 -12.49 2.15
CA GLU A 95 11.71 -11.16 1.81
C GLU A 95 11.00 -10.40 2.95
#